data_AF-A0A424PAQ3-F1
#
_entry.id   AF-A0A424PAQ3-F1
#
_cell.length_a   1.000
_cell.length_b   1.000
_cell.length_c   1.000
_cell.angle_alpha   90.00
_cell.angle_beta   90.00
_cell.angle_gamma   90.00
#
_symmetry.space_group_name_H-M   'P 1'
#
loop_
_entity.id
_entity.type
_entity.pdbx_description
1 polymer ?
#
loop_
_entity_poly.entity_id
_entity_poly.type
_entity_poly.pdbx_seq_one_letter_code
_entity_poly.pdbx_strand_id
1 'polypeptide(L)'
;MNRNIHNLDRYDYELDKKFISSYPLEKRENSKLLVYKDKTIVDSFFNQISNHLPKNSTLFFNNSKVINGRLLFANKNNAKIEILITNRNITRLLNKKSPLLVDAIIGNNKKWKRGEILEKKIGDLIISAKKNENKVKLDWNKDLIFDKILSKIGIIPLPPYLKRDAEDSDYDNYQTIYSQKKGSIAAPTAGLHFNHNIINEIEKKYSIDFFTLHVGLGTFKPITNKNIQKHEMHSEEIIINKQNVLKIYKANNITAIGTTSLRVLESIYYLGSIIDKQKNEFQITQNVINKRIGISLKESCEHIINYLEIKNINELKFRSKIFIYPGYSFRVCDQLITNFHYPKSTLILLIAAFIGDDWKKIYKFAKENKYRFLSYGDSSLLFRR
;
A
#
# COMPACT_ATOMS: atom_id res chain seq x y z
N MET A 1 23.87 10.25 -22.12
CA MET A 1 24.09 9.91 -20.70
C MET A 1 22.71 9.68 -20.07
N ASN A 2 22.30 8.56 -19.48
CA ASN A 2 23.02 7.62 -18.63
C ASN A 2 22.37 6.21 -18.75
N ARG A 3 22.94 5.30 -19.56
CA ARG A 3 22.40 3.95 -19.86
C ARG A 3 22.24 3.01 -18.63
N ASN A 4 22.58 3.48 -17.43
CA ASN A 4 22.70 2.67 -16.22
C ASN A 4 21.56 2.89 -15.19
N ILE A 5 20.65 3.85 -15.35
CA ILE A 5 19.58 4.08 -14.35
C ILE A 5 18.58 2.91 -14.25
N HIS A 6 18.52 2.07 -15.28
CA HIS A 6 17.63 0.90 -15.32
C HIS A 6 18.24 -0.36 -14.70
N ASN A 7 19.49 -0.31 -14.23
CA ASN A 7 20.14 -1.42 -13.57
C ASN A 7 19.74 -1.48 -12.09
N LEU A 8 19.08 -2.57 -11.69
CA LEU A 8 18.59 -2.78 -10.33
C LEU A 8 19.70 -2.73 -9.27
N ASP A 9 20.93 -3.16 -9.62
CA ASP A 9 22.06 -3.20 -8.68
C ASP A 9 22.47 -1.81 -8.18
N ARG A 10 22.09 -0.74 -8.89
CA ARG A 10 22.30 0.64 -8.42
C ARG A 10 21.50 0.97 -7.16
N TYR A 11 20.41 0.25 -6.91
CA TYR A 11 19.46 0.45 -5.83
C TYR A 11 19.61 -0.61 -4.73
N ASP A 12 20.78 -1.23 -4.70
CA ASP A 12 21.21 -2.08 -3.60
C ASP A 12 21.84 -1.23 -2.49
N TYR A 13 21.66 -1.70 -1.26
CA TYR A 13 22.39 -1.22 -0.10
C TYR A 13 22.30 -2.29 0.98
N GLU A 14 23.33 -2.39 1.83
CA GLU A 14 23.34 -3.37 2.91
C GLU A 14 22.35 -2.98 4.01
N LEU A 15 21.41 -3.88 4.33
CA LEU A 15 20.44 -3.71 5.40
C LEU A 15 20.55 -4.87 6.40
N ASP A 16 21.27 -4.64 7.50
CA ASP A 16 21.38 -5.61 8.59
C ASP A 16 20.03 -5.85 9.27
N LYS A 17 19.80 -7.09 9.71
CA LYS A 17 18.60 -7.48 10.46
C LYS A 17 18.40 -6.65 11.74
N LYS A 18 19.48 -6.15 12.36
CA LYS A 18 19.42 -5.32 13.57
C LYS A 18 18.67 -4.00 13.37
N PHE A 19 18.56 -3.51 12.13
CA PHE A 19 17.80 -2.29 11.81
C PHE A 19 16.32 -2.58 11.53
N ILE A 20 15.89 -3.83 11.47
CA ILE A 20 14.50 -4.22 11.18
C ILE A 20 13.80 -4.55 12.50
N SER A 21 12.77 -3.78 12.84
CA SER A 21 11.96 -4.04 14.04
C SER A 21 10.78 -4.96 13.72
N SER A 22 10.65 -6.04 14.49
CA SER A 22 9.51 -6.97 14.38
C SER A 22 8.23 -6.44 15.04
N TYR A 23 8.34 -5.41 15.89
CA TYR A 23 7.23 -4.75 16.58
C TYR A 23 7.35 -3.23 16.45
N PRO A 24 6.22 -2.50 16.49
CA PRO A 24 6.23 -1.05 16.60
C PRO A 24 6.78 -0.59 17.96
N LEU A 25 7.13 0.69 18.08
CA LEU A 25 7.30 1.31 19.39
C LEU A 25 5.97 1.32 20.13
N GLU A 26 6.03 1.26 21.46
CA GLU A 26 4.86 1.43 22.33
C GLU A 26 4.13 2.76 22.02
N LYS A 27 4.90 3.85 21.90
CA LYS A 27 4.44 5.15 21.40
C LYS A 27 5.04 5.41 20.02
N ARG A 28 4.25 5.25 18.98
CA ARG A 28 4.70 5.28 17.57
C ARG A 28 5.11 6.66 17.12
N GLU A 29 4.47 7.67 17.68
CA GLU A 29 4.78 9.08 17.50
C GLU A 29 6.19 9.46 17.98
N ASN A 30 6.80 8.64 18.83
CA ASN A 30 8.17 8.84 19.30
C ASN A 30 9.20 8.21 18.35
N SER A 31 8.77 7.66 17.20
CA SER A 31 9.69 7.21 16.16
C SER A 31 10.51 8.38 15.59
N LYS A 32 11.68 8.07 15.04
CA LYS A 32 12.51 9.07 14.39
C LYS A 32 11.88 9.54 13.08
N LEU A 33 12.17 10.78 12.72
CA LEU A 33 11.77 11.42 11.48
C LEU A 33 13.00 12.06 10.84
N LEU A 34 13.38 11.57 9.67
CA LEU A 34 14.39 12.21 8.83
C LEU A 34 13.72 13.20 7.88
N VAL A 35 14.05 14.48 7.96
CA VAL A 35 13.56 15.47 7.01
C VAL A 35 14.65 15.77 5.98
N TYR A 36 14.36 15.56 4.71
CA TYR A 36 15.28 15.87 3.61
C TYR A 36 14.68 16.94 2.70
N LYS A 37 15.27 18.13 2.73
CA LYS A 37 14.85 19.31 1.97
C LYS A 37 16.08 20.09 1.52
N ASP A 38 16.10 20.55 0.26
CA ASP A 38 17.18 21.39 -0.30
C ASP A 38 18.58 20.81 -0.03
N LYS A 39 18.74 19.50 -0.27
CA LYS A 39 19.97 18.71 -0.03
C LYS A 39 20.45 18.64 1.43
N THR A 40 19.65 19.17 2.36
CA THR A 40 19.92 19.17 3.80
C THR A 40 19.12 18.07 4.49
N ILE A 41 19.75 17.41 5.46
CA ILE A 41 19.11 16.41 6.32
C ILE A 41 18.93 17.04 7.71
N VAL A 42 17.72 16.94 8.26
CA VAL A 42 17.41 17.28 9.65
C VAL A 42 16.94 16.00 10.36
N ASP A 43 17.56 15.69 11.49
CA ASP A 43 17.14 14.61 12.39
C ASP A 43 16.09 15.15 13.37
N SER A 44 14.95 14.47 13.48
CA SER A 44 13.77 14.92 14.22
C SER A 44 13.00 13.73 14.78
N PHE A 45 11.91 14.00 15.48
CA PHE A 45 10.93 13.00 15.90
C PHE A 45 9.60 13.16 15.15
N PHE A 46 8.86 12.07 15.02
CA PHE A 46 7.61 12.06 14.26
C PHE A 46 6.51 12.92 14.91
N ASN A 47 6.46 13.00 16.24
CA ASN A 47 5.58 13.93 16.95
C ASN A 47 5.80 15.42 16.58
N GLN A 48 6.93 15.77 15.95
CA GLN A 48 7.21 17.11 15.44
C GLN A 48 6.89 17.28 13.95
N ILE A 49 6.27 16.29 13.30
CA ILE A 49 6.02 16.30 11.84
C ILE A 49 5.28 17.56 11.38
N SER A 50 4.33 18.06 12.18
CA SER A 50 3.54 19.25 11.84
C SER A 50 4.37 20.53 11.72
N ASN A 51 5.60 20.57 12.28
CA ASN A 51 6.49 21.73 12.19
C ASN A 51 7.32 21.73 10.90
N HIS A 52 7.43 20.59 10.23
CA HIS A 52 8.28 20.42 9.03
C HIS A 52 7.47 20.47 7.72
N LEU A 53 6.14 20.41 7.82
CA LEU A 53 5.24 20.47 6.67
C LEU A 53 5.15 21.89 6.09
N PRO A 54 5.19 22.07 4.76
CA PRO A 54 4.99 23.39 4.15
C PRO A 54 3.65 24.01 4.52
N LYS A 55 3.63 25.33 4.69
CA LYS A 55 2.38 26.07 4.87
C LYS A 55 1.45 25.82 3.68
N ASN A 56 0.14 25.77 3.93
CA ASN A 56 -0.90 25.56 2.91
C ASN A 56 -0.81 24.20 2.18
N SER A 57 -0.17 23.19 2.78
CA SER A 57 -0.23 21.83 2.27
C SER A 57 -1.63 21.20 2.39
N THR A 58 -1.98 20.39 1.40
CA THR A 58 -3.05 19.40 1.49
C THR A 58 -2.44 18.01 1.65
N LEU A 59 -2.78 17.31 2.73
CA LEU A 59 -2.24 15.99 3.05
C LEU A 59 -3.20 14.88 2.62
N PHE A 60 -2.68 13.89 1.90
CA PHE A 60 -3.47 12.77 1.41
C PHE A 60 -3.05 11.45 2.04
N PHE A 61 -4.03 10.79 2.67
CA PHE A 61 -3.87 9.56 3.40
C PHE A 61 -4.55 8.40 2.67
N ASN A 62 -3.99 7.18 2.80
CA ASN A 62 -4.64 5.95 2.34
C ASN A 62 -5.41 5.31 3.50
N ASN A 63 -6.74 5.34 3.47
CA ASN A 63 -7.61 4.77 4.51
C ASN A 63 -7.93 3.28 4.31
N SER A 64 -7.13 2.57 3.52
CA SER A 64 -7.31 1.13 3.31
C SER A 64 -7.09 0.34 4.60
N LYS A 65 -7.95 -0.67 4.81
CA LYS A 65 -7.92 -1.55 5.96
C LYS A 65 -7.54 -2.96 5.55
N VAL A 66 -6.54 -3.52 6.24
CA VAL A 66 -6.08 -4.89 6.05
C VAL A 66 -7.18 -5.86 6.46
N ILE A 67 -7.42 -6.88 5.64
CA ILE A 67 -8.33 -7.97 5.98
C ILE A 67 -7.57 -9.10 6.67
N ASN A 68 -8.28 -9.90 7.46
CA ASN A 68 -7.77 -11.11 8.09
C ASN A 68 -7.65 -12.24 7.04
N GLY A 69 -6.83 -12.01 6.02
CA GLY A 69 -6.81 -12.78 4.78
C GLY A 69 -5.98 -14.07 4.82
N ARG A 70 -5.32 -14.38 5.95
CA ARG A 70 -4.55 -15.62 6.14
C ARG A 70 -5.38 -16.64 6.90
N LEU A 71 -5.71 -17.76 6.28
CA LEU A 71 -6.45 -18.86 6.90
C LEU A 71 -5.49 -20.01 7.21
N LEU A 72 -5.61 -20.59 8.40
CA LEU A 72 -4.84 -21.76 8.82
C LEU A 72 -5.76 -22.96 8.99
N PHE A 73 -5.43 -24.04 8.29
CA PHE A 73 -6.06 -25.35 8.38
C PHE A 73 -5.02 -26.42 8.74
N ALA A 74 -5.49 -27.58 9.20
CA ALA A 74 -4.68 -28.78 9.36
C ALA A 74 -5.15 -29.84 8.36
N ASN A 75 -4.22 -30.57 7.76
CA ASN A 75 -4.54 -31.76 6.97
C ASN A 75 -4.77 -32.99 7.86
N LYS A 76 -5.07 -34.15 7.28
CA LYS A 76 -5.30 -35.40 8.04
C LYS A 76 -4.11 -35.84 8.92
N ASN A 77 -2.90 -35.38 8.61
CA ASN A 77 -1.68 -35.69 9.37
C ASN A 77 -1.28 -34.55 10.32
N ASN A 78 -2.20 -33.65 10.67
CA ASN A 78 -1.96 -32.45 11.48
C ASN A 78 -0.91 -31.47 10.92
N ALA A 79 -0.56 -31.58 9.64
CA ALA A 79 0.32 -30.60 9.01
C ALA A 79 -0.45 -29.30 8.72
N LYS A 80 0.14 -28.17 9.16
CA LYS A 80 -0.38 -26.81 8.93
C LYS A 80 -0.39 -26.48 7.44
N ILE A 81 -1.56 -26.17 6.89
CA ILE A 81 -1.76 -25.62 5.55
C ILE A 81 -2.19 -24.15 5.70
N GLU A 82 -1.45 -23.26 5.05
CA GLU A 82 -1.74 -21.82 5.06
C GLU A 82 -2.39 -21.43 3.73
N ILE A 83 -3.49 -20.68 3.80
CA ILE A 83 -4.19 -20.14 2.63
C ILE A 83 -4.22 -18.62 2.78
N LEU A 84 -3.42 -17.94 1.98
CA LEU A 84 -3.37 -16.48 1.93
C LEU A 84 -4.21 -15.98 0.77
N ILE A 85 -5.32 -15.29 1.05
CA ILE A 85 -6.24 -14.78 0.05
C ILE A 85 -5.59 -13.65 -0.76
N THR A 86 -5.68 -13.73 -2.09
CA THR A 86 -5.05 -12.78 -3.02
C THR A 86 -5.99 -12.27 -4.12
N ASN A 87 -7.31 -12.46 -3.96
CA ASN A 87 -8.27 -12.01 -4.96
C ASN A 87 -8.14 -10.52 -5.25
N ARG A 88 -8.07 -10.18 -6.55
CA ARG A 88 -8.01 -8.79 -6.98
C ARG A 88 -9.30 -8.00 -6.72
N ASN A 89 -10.44 -8.69 -6.60
CA ASN A 89 -11.77 -8.12 -6.36
C ASN A 89 -12.30 -8.46 -4.96
N ILE A 90 -11.41 -8.54 -3.96
CA ILE A 90 -11.76 -9.01 -2.62
C ILE A 90 -12.92 -8.22 -2.01
N THR A 91 -13.02 -6.92 -2.28
CA THR A 91 -14.11 -6.03 -1.85
C THR A 91 -15.49 -6.56 -2.27
N ARG A 92 -15.61 -7.16 -3.46
CA ARG A 92 -16.87 -7.77 -3.94
C ARG A 92 -17.19 -9.11 -3.25
N LEU A 93 -16.16 -9.83 -2.80
CA LEU A 93 -16.30 -11.15 -2.17
C LEU A 93 -16.65 -11.06 -0.68
N LEU A 94 -16.24 -9.98 0.01
CA LEU A 94 -16.47 -9.81 1.45
C LEU A 94 -17.95 -9.92 1.86
N ASN A 95 -18.88 -9.50 0.99
CA ASN A 95 -20.32 -9.54 1.24
C ASN A 95 -21.03 -10.79 0.69
N LYS A 96 -20.28 -11.78 0.16
CA LYS A 96 -20.86 -13.01 -0.39
C LYS A 96 -20.93 -14.12 0.66
N LYS A 97 -21.92 -15.00 0.52
CA LYS A 97 -22.13 -16.20 1.33
C LYS A 97 -21.42 -17.40 0.68
N SER A 98 -21.35 -18.54 1.37
CA SER A 98 -20.80 -19.79 0.82
C SER A 98 -21.66 -20.35 -0.32
N PRO A 99 -21.08 -21.18 -1.22
CA PRO A 99 -19.64 -21.44 -1.37
C PRO A 99 -18.93 -20.30 -2.13
N LEU A 100 -17.64 -20.11 -1.85
CA LEU A 100 -16.80 -19.11 -2.53
C LEU A 100 -15.57 -19.72 -3.18
N LEU A 101 -15.22 -19.22 -4.37
CA LEU A 101 -13.96 -19.54 -5.01
C LEU A 101 -13.01 -18.34 -4.92
N VAL A 102 -11.90 -18.51 -4.20
CA VAL A 102 -10.92 -17.45 -3.93
C VAL A 102 -9.58 -17.73 -4.63
N ASP A 103 -8.93 -16.68 -5.11
CA ASP A 103 -7.53 -16.76 -5.54
C ASP A 103 -6.69 -16.74 -4.26
N ALA A 104 -5.75 -17.67 -4.13
CA ALA A 104 -4.94 -17.75 -2.92
C ALA A 104 -3.54 -18.29 -3.19
N ILE A 105 -2.58 -17.89 -2.35
CA ILE A 105 -1.28 -18.54 -2.23
C ILE A 105 -1.40 -19.60 -1.13
N ILE A 106 -0.97 -20.82 -1.45
CA ILE A 106 -1.03 -21.96 -0.53
C ILE A 106 0.37 -22.22 0.04
N GLY A 107 0.55 -21.96 1.33
CA GLY A 107 1.72 -22.40 2.10
C GLY A 107 1.63 -23.89 2.40
N ASN A 108 2.78 -24.58 2.38
CA ASN A 108 2.88 -26.04 2.51
C ASN A 108 2.04 -26.82 1.48
N ASN A 109 1.87 -26.27 0.27
CA ASN A 109 1.02 -26.83 -0.79
C ASN A 109 1.30 -28.32 -1.10
N LYS A 110 2.55 -28.79 -1.00
CA LYS A 110 2.92 -30.20 -1.21
C LYS A 110 2.29 -31.16 -0.20
N LYS A 111 1.88 -30.64 0.97
CA LYS A 111 1.24 -31.42 2.06
C LYS A 111 -0.29 -31.46 1.94
N TRP A 112 -0.90 -30.72 0.99
CA TRP A 112 -2.35 -30.74 0.74
C TRP A 112 -2.63 -31.61 -0.50
N LYS A 113 -3.14 -32.83 -0.27
CA LYS A 113 -3.33 -33.83 -1.33
C LYS A 113 -4.49 -33.44 -2.26
N ARG A 114 -4.41 -33.85 -3.53
CA ARG A 114 -5.49 -33.59 -4.50
C ARG A 114 -6.78 -34.26 -4.03
N GLY A 115 -7.89 -33.52 -4.04
CA GLY A 115 -9.20 -34.00 -3.60
C GLY A 115 -9.42 -33.97 -2.08
N GLU A 116 -8.38 -33.75 -1.28
CA GLU A 116 -8.49 -33.60 0.17
C GLU A 116 -9.25 -32.32 0.53
N ILE A 117 -10.26 -32.46 1.39
CA ILE A 117 -11.01 -31.36 1.99
C ILE A 117 -10.41 -31.12 3.38
N LEU A 118 -10.00 -29.88 3.62
CA LEU A 118 -9.56 -29.45 4.95
C LEU A 118 -10.76 -28.87 5.68
N GLU A 119 -10.86 -29.12 6.97
CA GLU A 119 -11.94 -28.60 7.81
C GLU A 119 -11.39 -27.90 9.05
N LYS A 120 -12.10 -26.86 9.48
CA LYS A 120 -11.83 -26.14 10.73
C LYS A 120 -13.16 -25.89 11.44
N LYS A 121 -13.24 -26.28 12.71
CA LYS A 121 -14.40 -26.10 13.57
C LYS A 121 -14.11 -25.04 14.65
N ILE A 122 -15.00 -24.07 14.80
CA ILE A 122 -14.99 -23.08 15.89
C ILE A 122 -16.40 -23.02 16.47
N GLY A 123 -16.60 -23.63 17.65
CA GLY A 123 -17.93 -23.82 18.21
C GLY A 123 -18.82 -24.63 17.27
N ASP A 124 -19.91 -24.03 16.81
CA ASP A 124 -20.89 -24.59 15.87
C ASP A 124 -20.62 -24.25 14.39
N LEU A 125 -19.62 -23.40 14.12
CA LEU A 125 -19.19 -23.03 12.78
C LEU A 125 -18.18 -24.06 12.25
N ILE A 126 -18.48 -24.61 11.08
CA ILE A 126 -17.59 -25.51 10.31
C ILE A 126 -17.27 -24.81 8.99
N ILE A 127 -15.99 -24.65 8.71
CA ILE A 127 -15.48 -24.12 7.44
C ILE A 127 -14.67 -25.21 6.78
N SER A 128 -14.92 -25.45 5.49
CA SER A 128 -14.12 -26.35 4.67
C SER A 128 -13.37 -25.60 3.57
N ALA A 129 -12.21 -26.13 3.20
CA ALA A 129 -11.40 -25.65 2.10
C ALA A 129 -11.08 -26.82 1.17
N LYS A 130 -11.29 -26.63 -0.13
CA LYS A 130 -10.92 -27.59 -1.18
C LYS A 130 -10.07 -26.90 -2.24
N LYS A 131 -8.91 -27.49 -2.52
CA LYS A 131 -8.01 -27.01 -3.56
C LYS A 131 -8.63 -27.17 -4.95
N ASN A 132 -8.59 -26.11 -5.74
CA ASN A 132 -9.08 -26.08 -7.11
C ASN A 132 -8.05 -25.35 -7.99
N GLU A 133 -7.05 -26.09 -8.48
CA GLU A 133 -5.89 -25.54 -9.21
C GLU A 133 -5.15 -24.44 -8.43
N ASN A 134 -5.17 -23.19 -8.94
CA ASN A 134 -4.59 -21.99 -8.33
C ASN A 134 -5.58 -21.24 -7.43
N LYS A 135 -6.75 -21.82 -7.19
CA LYS A 135 -7.83 -21.27 -6.36
C LYS A 135 -8.18 -22.22 -5.24
N VAL A 136 -8.90 -21.69 -4.26
CA VAL A 136 -9.45 -22.48 -3.16
C VAL A 136 -10.96 -22.27 -3.13
N LYS A 137 -11.72 -23.37 -3.12
CA LYS A 137 -13.14 -23.33 -2.81
C LYS A 137 -13.28 -23.36 -1.29
N LEU A 138 -13.89 -22.33 -0.73
CA LEU A 138 -14.26 -22.22 0.67
C LEU A 138 -15.77 -22.46 0.82
N ASP A 139 -16.15 -23.21 1.84
CA ASP A 139 -17.55 -23.48 2.18
C ASP A 139 -17.73 -23.39 3.69
N TRP A 140 -18.93 -23.04 4.16
CA TRP A 140 -19.25 -22.98 5.58
C TRP A 140 -20.75 -23.19 5.85
N ASN A 141 -21.06 -23.75 7.02
CA ASN A 141 -22.39 -24.26 7.39
C ASN A 141 -23.34 -23.22 8.01
N LYS A 142 -22.94 -21.95 8.14
CA LYS A 142 -23.75 -20.88 8.75
C LYS A 142 -24.12 -19.82 7.71
N ASP A 143 -25.25 -19.16 7.92
CA ASP A 143 -25.71 -18.07 7.05
C ASP A 143 -24.94 -16.76 7.31
N LEU A 144 -23.63 -16.78 7.09
CA LEU A 144 -22.72 -15.66 7.31
C LEU A 144 -22.10 -15.19 5.99
N ILE A 145 -21.86 -13.89 5.87
CA ILE A 145 -21.04 -13.34 4.79
C ILE A 145 -19.55 -13.58 5.06
N PHE A 146 -18.74 -13.56 4.00
CA PHE A 146 -17.33 -13.88 4.05
C PHE A 146 -16.53 -13.00 5.03
N ASP A 147 -16.84 -11.70 5.12
CA ASP A 147 -16.19 -10.80 6.09
C ASP A 147 -16.33 -11.31 7.54
N LYS A 148 -17.50 -11.84 7.92
CA LYS A 148 -17.72 -12.40 9.25
C LYS A 148 -16.96 -13.71 9.46
N ILE A 149 -16.75 -14.49 8.41
CA ILE A 149 -15.88 -15.68 8.45
C ILE A 149 -14.42 -15.25 8.68
N LEU A 150 -13.90 -14.30 7.91
CA LEU A 150 -12.53 -13.80 8.08
C LEU A 150 -12.29 -13.23 9.48
N SER A 151 -13.27 -12.52 10.06
CA SER A 151 -13.17 -12.04 11.44
C SER A 151 -13.14 -13.15 12.50
N LYS A 152 -13.68 -14.35 12.22
CA LYS A 152 -13.69 -15.47 13.17
C LYS A 152 -12.47 -16.39 13.05
N ILE A 153 -12.00 -16.65 11.82
CA ILE A 153 -10.99 -17.70 11.57
C ILE A 153 -9.70 -17.18 10.95
N GLY A 154 -9.78 -15.96 10.39
CA GLY A 154 -8.70 -15.37 9.64
C GLY A 154 -7.71 -14.69 10.56
N ILE A 155 -6.46 -14.67 10.11
CA ILE A 155 -5.33 -14.05 10.77
C ILE A 155 -4.87 -12.87 9.91
N ILE A 156 -4.44 -11.80 10.56
CA ILE A 156 -3.85 -10.66 9.84
C ILE A 156 -2.55 -11.10 9.16
N PRO A 157 -2.42 -10.93 7.83
CA PRO A 157 -1.23 -11.33 7.10
C PRO A 157 -0.09 -10.34 7.36
N LEU A 158 0.82 -10.72 8.26
CA LEU A 158 2.05 -9.98 8.49
C LEU A 158 3.06 -10.13 7.32
N PRO A 159 3.83 -9.08 7.01
CA PRO A 159 4.92 -9.16 6.03
C PRO A 159 5.96 -10.22 6.42
N PRO A 160 6.52 -10.95 5.44
CA PRO A 160 7.41 -12.09 5.70
C PRO A 160 8.71 -11.69 6.41
N TYR A 161 9.15 -10.44 6.28
CA TYR A 161 10.37 -9.96 6.93
C TYR A 161 10.25 -9.74 8.44
N LEU A 162 9.04 -9.67 9.00
CA LEU A 162 8.87 -9.54 10.45
C LEU A 162 9.28 -10.82 11.20
N LYS A 163 9.27 -11.97 10.51
CA LYS A 163 9.75 -13.28 10.98
C LYS A 163 9.12 -13.75 12.30
N ARG A 164 7.84 -13.45 12.49
CA ARG A 164 7.03 -13.95 13.60
C ARG A 164 5.60 -14.22 13.13
N ASP A 165 4.89 -15.02 13.91
CA ASP A 165 3.45 -15.17 13.74
C ASP A 165 2.72 -13.91 14.22
N ALA A 166 1.49 -13.74 13.74
CA ALA A 166 0.64 -12.63 14.17
C ALA A 166 0.09 -12.88 15.58
N GLU A 167 0.00 -11.80 16.34
CA GLU A 167 -0.54 -11.76 17.71
C GLU A 167 -1.83 -10.92 17.72
N ASP A 168 -2.60 -11.00 18.81
CA ASP A 168 -3.84 -10.24 18.94
C ASP A 168 -3.60 -8.73 18.85
N SER A 169 -2.46 -8.26 19.37
CA SER A 169 -2.08 -6.84 19.27
C SER A 169 -1.90 -6.38 17.81
N ASP A 170 -1.65 -7.27 16.85
CA ASP A 170 -1.44 -6.90 15.43
C ASP A 170 -2.73 -6.50 14.71
N TYR A 171 -3.91 -6.93 15.18
CA TYR A 171 -5.18 -6.50 14.58
C TYR A 171 -5.38 -4.99 14.67
N ASP A 172 -4.87 -4.38 15.75
CA ASP A 172 -4.78 -2.94 15.91
C ASP A 172 -3.43 -2.43 15.40
N ASN A 173 -2.35 -3.15 15.71
CA ASN A 173 -1.03 -2.61 15.50
C ASN A 173 -0.62 -2.51 14.02
N TYR A 174 -1.11 -3.41 13.18
CA TYR A 174 -0.86 -3.42 11.75
C TYR A 174 -1.99 -2.74 10.96
N GLN A 175 -2.57 -1.68 11.54
CA GLN A 175 -3.57 -0.82 10.91
C GLN A 175 -3.30 0.64 11.27
N THR A 176 -3.72 1.55 10.39
CA THR A 176 -3.77 2.98 10.73
C THR A 176 -5.03 3.27 11.54
N ILE A 177 -4.96 4.26 12.43
CA ILE A 177 -6.10 4.68 13.26
C ILE A 177 -7.29 5.23 12.45
N TYR A 178 -7.04 5.60 11.19
CA TYR A 178 -8.04 6.09 10.23
C TYR A 178 -8.39 5.05 9.16
N SER A 179 -8.00 3.78 9.33
CA SER A 179 -8.31 2.72 8.37
C SER A 179 -9.81 2.37 8.40
N GLN A 180 -10.47 2.41 7.24
CA GLN A 180 -11.92 2.26 7.13
C GLN A 180 -12.31 1.22 6.06
N LYS A 181 -11.74 1.33 4.87
CA LYS A 181 -12.18 0.55 3.70
C LYS A 181 -11.45 -0.79 3.64
N LYS A 182 -12.12 -1.88 4.01
CA LYS A 182 -11.58 -3.25 3.97
C LYS A 182 -11.27 -3.70 2.54
N GLY A 183 -10.09 -4.26 2.34
CA GLY A 183 -9.72 -4.90 1.07
C GLY A 183 -8.21 -5.02 0.82
N SER A 184 -7.37 -4.56 1.75
CA SER A 184 -5.92 -4.71 1.64
C SER A 184 -5.42 -6.01 2.23
N ILE A 185 -4.32 -6.52 1.68
CA ILE A 185 -3.52 -7.60 2.29
C ILE A 185 -2.35 -7.01 3.09
N ALA A 186 -1.98 -5.75 2.84
CA ALA A 186 -0.87 -5.08 3.51
C ALA A 186 -1.28 -3.69 4.00
N ALA A 187 -0.73 -3.25 5.13
CA ALA A 187 -1.03 -1.94 5.68
C ALA A 187 -0.29 -0.82 4.92
N PRO A 188 -0.89 0.39 4.78
CA PRO A 188 -0.17 1.60 4.36
C PRO A 188 0.75 2.09 5.48
N THR A 189 1.93 1.47 5.59
CA THR A 189 2.75 1.52 6.82
C THR A 189 3.29 2.89 7.25
N ALA A 190 3.42 3.84 6.33
CA ALA A 190 3.80 5.22 6.70
C ALA A 190 2.73 5.91 7.56
N GLY A 191 1.48 5.48 7.43
CA GLY A 191 0.36 5.95 8.22
C GLY A 191 0.34 5.42 9.66
N LEU A 192 1.15 4.41 9.99
CA LEU A 192 1.12 3.77 11.31
C LEU A 192 1.66 4.68 12.41
N HIS A 193 2.47 5.68 12.06
CA HIS A 193 3.09 6.63 13.00
C HIS A 193 2.12 7.66 13.55
N PHE A 194 0.96 7.85 12.90
CA PHE A 194 -0.04 8.81 13.31
C PHE A 194 -0.90 8.26 14.45
N ASN A 195 -1.03 9.05 15.51
CA ASN A 195 -2.04 8.89 16.55
C ASN A 195 -3.11 9.99 16.41
N HIS A 196 -4.17 9.92 17.22
CA HIS A 196 -5.27 10.88 17.14
C HIS A 196 -4.81 12.32 17.43
N ASN A 197 -3.87 12.50 18.36
CA ASN A 197 -3.36 13.81 18.72
C ASN A 197 -2.65 14.50 17.54
N ILE A 198 -1.76 13.79 16.84
CA ILE A 198 -1.05 14.31 15.66
C ILE A 198 -2.04 14.64 14.54
N ILE A 199 -3.02 13.79 14.28
CA ILE A 199 -4.04 14.07 13.25
C ILE A 199 -4.80 15.34 13.59
N ASN A 200 -5.28 15.48 14.84
CA ASN A 200 -5.99 16.66 15.30
C ASN A 200 -5.13 17.94 15.21
N GLU A 201 -3.83 17.86 15.49
CA GLU A 201 -2.92 18.99 15.31
C GLU A 201 -2.72 19.38 13.84
N ILE A 202 -2.64 18.38 12.95
CA ILE A 202 -2.51 18.58 11.51
C ILE A 202 -3.79 19.22 10.95
N GLU A 203 -4.97 18.73 11.33
CA GLU A 203 -6.26 19.25 10.86
C GLU A 203 -6.48 20.73 11.22
N LYS A 204 -5.89 21.20 12.33
CA LYS A 204 -5.93 22.62 12.72
C LYS A 204 -5.11 23.52 11.80
N LYS A 205 -4.09 22.97 11.13
CA LYS A 205 -3.10 23.75 10.35
C LYS A 205 -3.18 23.49 8.84
N TYR A 206 -3.69 22.33 8.43
CA TYR A 206 -3.61 21.82 7.08
C TYR A 206 -4.92 21.21 6.62
N SER A 207 -5.18 21.27 5.31
CA SER A 207 -6.26 20.48 4.72
C SER A 207 -5.83 19.02 4.66
N ILE A 208 -6.68 18.10 5.08
CA ILE A 208 -6.42 16.67 4.96
C ILE A 208 -7.49 15.98 4.14
N ASP A 209 -7.14 14.86 3.51
CA ASP A 209 -8.11 14.02 2.81
C ASP A 209 -7.72 12.55 2.75
N PHE A 210 -8.72 11.70 2.52
CA PHE A 210 -8.56 10.25 2.49
C PHE A 210 -9.10 9.67 1.18
N PHE A 211 -8.29 8.85 0.53
CA PHE A 211 -8.71 7.94 -0.53
C PHE A 211 -8.33 6.50 -0.17
N THR A 212 -8.73 5.53 -0.97
CA THR A 212 -8.38 4.13 -0.76
C THR A 212 -7.52 3.61 -1.90
N LEU A 213 -6.40 2.96 -1.54
CA LEU A 213 -5.70 2.02 -2.41
C LEU A 213 -5.55 0.69 -1.67
N HIS A 214 -6.14 -0.36 -2.23
CA HIS A 214 -6.03 -1.71 -1.70
C HIS A 214 -4.68 -2.32 -2.08
N VAL A 215 -3.83 -2.50 -1.08
CA VAL A 215 -2.45 -2.99 -1.26
C VAL A 215 -2.48 -4.51 -1.37
N GLY A 216 -1.98 -5.02 -2.51
CA GLY A 216 -1.81 -6.44 -2.74
C GLY A 216 -0.47 -6.98 -2.24
N LEU A 217 -0.24 -8.28 -2.41
CA LEU A 217 1.05 -8.92 -2.07
C LEU A 217 2.23 -8.47 -2.93
N GLY A 218 1.95 -7.85 -4.07
CA GLY A 218 2.97 -7.36 -5.00
C GLY A 218 3.96 -6.39 -4.37
N THR A 219 3.51 -5.62 -3.38
CA THR A 219 4.32 -4.60 -2.69
C THR A 219 5.50 -5.19 -1.91
N PHE A 220 5.45 -6.47 -1.53
CA PHE A 220 6.53 -7.14 -0.82
C PHE A 220 7.44 -7.99 -1.69
N LYS A 221 7.14 -8.13 -2.99
CA LYS A 221 7.97 -8.96 -3.87
C LYS A 221 9.23 -8.19 -4.26
N PRO A 222 10.43 -8.76 -4.00
CA PRO A 222 11.66 -8.20 -4.53
C PRO A 222 11.64 -8.17 -6.06
N ILE A 223 12.29 -7.17 -6.65
CA ILE A 223 12.54 -7.18 -8.08
C ILE A 223 13.66 -8.19 -8.33
N THR A 224 13.41 -9.16 -9.21
CA THR A 224 14.40 -10.21 -9.55
C THR A 224 15.14 -9.92 -10.85
N ASN A 225 14.59 -9.06 -11.72
CA ASN A 225 15.21 -8.75 -13.00
C ASN A 225 16.22 -7.61 -12.87
N LYS A 226 17.43 -7.80 -13.41
CA LYS A 226 18.47 -6.78 -13.40
C LYS A 226 18.06 -5.51 -14.17
N ASN A 227 17.30 -5.65 -15.25
CA ASN A 227 16.68 -4.50 -15.91
C ASN A 227 15.32 -4.22 -15.27
N ILE A 228 15.21 -3.10 -14.54
CA ILE A 228 13.98 -2.71 -13.83
C ILE A 228 12.79 -2.59 -14.77
N GLN A 229 12.98 -2.22 -16.04
CA GLN A 229 11.87 -2.03 -17.00
C GLN A 229 11.14 -3.34 -17.33
N LYS A 230 11.78 -4.48 -17.10
CA LYS A 230 11.18 -5.81 -17.30
C LYS A 230 10.34 -6.26 -16.10
N HIS A 231 10.30 -5.48 -15.01
CA HIS A 231 9.44 -5.78 -13.87
C HIS A 231 7.98 -5.51 -14.21
N GLU A 232 7.10 -6.48 -13.91
CA GLU A 232 5.66 -6.31 -14.06
C GLU A 232 5.05 -5.85 -12.74
N MET A 233 4.39 -4.69 -12.76
CA MET A 233 3.66 -4.20 -11.61
C MET A 233 2.34 -4.95 -11.43
N HIS A 234 2.06 -5.31 -10.19
CA HIS A 234 0.76 -5.80 -9.80
C HIS A 234 -0.29 -4.68 -9.90
N SER A 235 -1.51 -5.07 -10.30
CA SER A 235 -2.64 -4.14 -10.39
C SER A 235 -3.27 -3.97 -9.01
N GLU A 236 -3.44 -2.73 -8.58
CA GLU A 236 -4.09 -2.38 -7.32
C GLU A 236 -5.37 -1.59 -7.60
N GLU A 237 -6.38 -1.80 -6.75
CA GLU A 237 -7.66 -1.08 -6.83
C GLU A 237 -7.57 0.23 -6.06
N ILE A 238 -7.99 1.31 -6.72
CA ILE A 238 -8.07 2.67 -6.18
C ILE A 238 -9.55 3.07 -6.13
N ILE A 239 -9.94 3.72 -5.05
CA ILE A 239 -11.27 4.28 -4.84
C ILE A 239 -11.11 5.76 -4.45
N ILE A 240 -11.73 6.62 -5.24
CA ILE A 240 -11.77 8.08 -5.01
C ILE A 240 -13.21 8.59 -5.15
N ASN A 241 -13.48 9.77 -4.63
CA ASN A 241 -14.72 10.50 -4.81
C ASN A 241 -14.46 11.91 -5.37
N LYS A 242 -15.53 12.65 -5.67
CA LYS A 242 -15.46 14.03 -6.20
C LYS A 242 -14.68 14.96 -5.26
N GLN A 243 -14.85 14.83 -3.95
CA GLN A 243 -14.17 15.67 -2.97
C GLN A 243 -12.65 15.47 -2.98
N ASN A 244 -12.19 14.23 -3.19
CA ASN A 244 -10.76 13.93 -3.37
C ASN A 244 -10.19 14.72 -4.55
N VAL A 245 -10.87 14.69 -5.69
CA VAL A 245 -10.41 15.36 -6.90
C VAL A 245 -10.48 16.88 -6.75
N LEU A 246 -11.52 17.43 -6.11
CA LEU A 246 -11.64 18.85 -5.82
C LEU A 246 -10.54 19.37 -4.90
N LYS A 247 -10.14 18.60 -3.88
CA LYS A 247 -9.03 18.99 -3.01
C LYS A 247 -7.69 18.97 -3.74
N ILE A 248 -7.48 18.02 -4.66
CA ILE A 248 -6.29 18.01 -5.53
C ILE A 248 -6.31 19.24 -6.45
N TYR A 249 -7.45 19.54 -7.08
CA TYR A 249 -7.61 20.69 -7.97
C TYR A 249 -7.29 22.03 -7.29
N LYS A 250 -7.69 22.18 -6.03
CA LYS A 250 -7.50 23.41 -5.23
C LYS A 250 -6.16 23.47 -4.49
N ALA A 251 -5.42 22.38 -4.40
CA ALA A 251 -4.19 22.33 -3.62
C ALA A 251 -3.06 23.11 -4.31
N ASN A 252 -2.38 23.95 -3.53
CA ASN A 252 -1.15 24.61 -3.97
C ASN A 252 0.08 23.72 -3.77
N ASN A 253 0.04 22.89 -2.72
CA ASN A 253 1.13 22.00 -2.35
C ASN A 253 0.55 20.69 -1.80
N ILE A 254 1.01 19.56 -2.31
CA ILE A 254 0.43 18.24 -2.04
C ILE A 254 1.45 17.36 -1.32
N THR A 255 1.08 16.92 -0.12
CA THR A 255 1.86 15.96 0.66
C THR A 255 1.20 14.59 0.67
N ALA A 256 1.91 13.57 0.21
CA ALA A 256 1.47 12.18 0.25
C ALA A 256 1.91 11.48 1.54
N ILE A 257 0.98 10.83 2.22
CA ILE A 257 1.27 9.99 3.38
C ILE A 257 1.43 8.55 2.93
N GLY A 258 2.67 8.18 2.63
CA GLY A 258 3.07 6.88 2.13
C GLY A 258 3.16 6.78 0.61
N THR A 259 4.02 5.88 0.14
CA THR A 259 4.23 5.60 -1.29
C THR A 259 2.97 5.11 -2.00
N THR A 260 2.05 4.44 -1.30
CA THR A 260 0.73 4.09 -1.83
C THR A 260 -0.07 5.34 -2.19
N SER A 261 -0.05 6.34 -1.31
CA SER A 261 -0.78 7.59 -1.51
C SER A 261 -0.19 8.40 -2.64
N LEU A 262 1.14 8.44 -2.75
CA LEU A 262 1.82 9.02 -3.90
C LEU A 262 1.36 8.37 -5.21
N ARG A 263 1.31 7.03 -5.26
CA ARG A 263 0.88 6.31 -6.48
C ARG A 263 -0.58 6.60 -6.84
N VAL A 264 -1.46 6.79 -5.86
CA VAL A 264 -2.84 7.23 -6.11
C VAL A 264 -2.86 8.61 -6.77
N LEU A 265 -2.19 9.58 -6.15
CA LEU A 265 -2.12 10.97 -6.64
C LEU A 265 -1.62 11.02 -8.09
N GLU A 266 -0.49 10.35 -8.36
CA GLU A 266 0.04 10.27 -9.71
C GLU A 266 -0.92 9.53 -10.67
N SER A 267 -1.59 8.46 -10.21
CA SER A 267 -2.57 7.74 -11.04
C SER A 267 -3.80 8.58 -11.41
N ILE A 268 -4.22 9.52 -10.54
CA ILE A 268 -5.34 10.44 -10.81
C ILE A 268 -5.02 11.35 -12.00
N TYR A 269 -3.79 11.86 -12.10
CA TYR A 269 -3.35 12.64 -13.27
C TYR A 269 -3.48 11.84 -14.58
N TYR A 270 -3.07 10.57 -14.57
CA TYR A 270 -3.21 9.71 -15.75
C TYR A 270 -4.66 9.33 -16.03
N LEU A 271 -5.50 9.21 -14.99
CA LEU A 271 -6.91 8.87 -15.14
C LEU A 271 -7.67 9.92 -15.94
N GLY A 272 -7.50 11.21 -15.64
CA GLY A 272 -8.16 12.28 -16.39
C GLY A 272 -7.80 12.31 -17.88
N SER A 273 -6.61 11.83 -18.26
CA SER A 273 -6.21 11.71 -19.68
C SER A 273 -6.90 10.58 -20.45
N ILE A 274 -7.58 9.65 -19.76
CA ILE A 274 -8.23 8.49 -20.37
C ILE A 274 -9.71 8.36 -20.03
N ILE A 275 -10.23 9.18 -19.12
CA ILE A 275 -11.56 8.97 -18.54
C ILE A 275 -12.69 9.17 -19.56
N ASP A 276 -12.51 10.09 -20.51
CA ASP A 276 -13.50 10.38 -21.55
C ASP A 276 -13.58 9.32 -22.65
N LYS A 277 -12.70 8.31 -22.62
CA LYS A 277 -12.67 7.22 -23.62
C LYS A 277 -13.81 6.20 -23.46
N GLN A 278 -14.88 6.56 -22.75
CA GLN A 278 -16.10 5.77 -22.50
C GLN A 278 -15.84 4.29 -22.14
N LYS A 279 -14.84 4.03 -21.29
CA LYS A 279 -14.54 2.67 -20.84
C LYS A 279 -15.39 2.30 -19.63
N ASN A 280 -15.81 1.03 -19.56
CA ASN A 280 -16.48 0.47 -18.39
C ASN A 280 -15.53 0.21 -17.22
N GLU A 281 -14.24 -0.03 -17.49
CA GLU A 281 -13.20 -0.19 -16.48
C GLU A 281 -11.95 0.61 -16.86
N PHE A 282 -11.46 1.42 -15.93
CA PHE A 282 -10.24 2.21 -16.11
C PHE A 282 -9.04 1.49 -15.49
N GLN A 283 -7.96 1.36 -16.26
CA GLN A 283 -6.70 0.82 -15.77
C GLN A 283 -5.52 1.68 -16.22
N ILE A 284 -4.78 2.21 -15.25
CA ILE A 284 -3.50 2.88 -15.48
C ILE A 284 -2.42 1.81 -15.67
N THR A 285 -1.72 1.86 -16.80
CA THR A 285 -0.66 0.90 -17.15
C THR A 285 0.71 1.35 -16.66
N GLN A 286 1.67 0.45 -16.47
CA GLN A 286 3.05 0.82 -16.12
C GLN A 286 3.80 1.65 -17.19
N ASN A 287 3.33 1.62 -18.45
CA ASN A 287 3.96 2.33 -19.58
C ASN A 287 3.71 3.86 -19.57
N VAL A 288 3.11 4.39 -18.50
CA VAL A 288 2.82 5.82 -18.35
C VAL A 288 4.05 6.70 -18.25
N ILE A 289 5.18 6.15 -17.80
CA ILE A 289 6.45 6.88 -17.69
C ILE A 289 6.94 7.45 -19.03
N ASN A 290 6.60 6.78 -20.14
CA ASN A 290 7.01 7.20 -21.49
C ASN A 290 5.96 8.06 -22.18
N LYS A 291 4.81 8.31 -21.56
CA LYS A 291 3.71 9.06 -22.17
C LYS A 291 3.79 10.53 -21.81
N ARG A 292 4.02 11.38 -22.82
CA ARG A 292 3.67 12.79 -22.72
C ARG A 292 2.14 12.89 -22.75
N ILE A 293 1.59 13.37 -21.66
CA ILE A 293 0.18 13.72 -21.58
C ILE A 293 0.08 15.21 -21.90
N GLY A 294 -0.75 15.54 -22.88
CA GLY A 294 -0.96 16.91 -23.35
C GLY A 294 -1.98 17.70 -22.53
N ILE A 295 -2.24 17.30 -21.28
CA ILE A 295 -3.14 17.99 -20.35
C ILE A 295 -2.43 18.30 -19.03
N SER A 296 -2.84 19.39 -18.41
CA SER A 296 -2.46 19.84 -17.07
C SER A 296 -3.13 19.01 -15.98
N LEU A 297 -2.66 19.15 -14.73
CA LEU A 297 -3.32 18.54 -13.57
C LEU A 297 -4.75 19.07 -13.37
N LYS A 298 -4.97 20.36 -13.63
CA LYS A 298 -6.30 20.99 -13.49
C LYS A 298 -7.29 20.40 -14.49
N GLU A 299 -6.92 20.34 -15.77
CA GLU A 299 -7.74 19.71 -16.82
C GLU A 299 -8.01 18.23 -16.49
N SER A 300 -6.99 17.49 -16.02
CA SER A 300 -7.19 16.11 -15.58
C SER A 300 -8.23 15.99 -14.47
N CYS A 301 -8.22 16.90 -13.50
CA CYS A 301 -9.19 16.90 -12.41
C CYS A 301 -10.60 17.27 -12.92
N GLU A 302 -10.70 18.27 -13.79
CA GLU A 302 -11.96 18.70 -14.42
C GLU A 302 -12.61 17.56 -15.20
N HIS A 303 -11.85 16.82 -16.02
CA HIS A 303 -12.37 15.65 -16.73
C HIS A 303 -12.96 14.60 -15.77
N ILE A 304 -12.28 14.34 -14.65
CA ILE A 304 -12.75 13.36 -13.67
C ILE A 304 -14.00 13.86 -12.94
N ILE A 305 -14.04 15.14 -12.57
CA ILE A 305 -15.21 15.76 -11.93
C ILE A 305 -16.42 15.69 -12.87
N ASN A 306 -16.25 16.11 -14.13
CA ASN A 306 -17.30 16.05 -15.14
C ASN A 306 -17.81 14.63 -15.36
N TYR A 307 -16.91 13.64 -15.41
CA TYR A 307 -17.30 12.23 -15.53
C TYR A 307 -18.16 11.77 -14.34
N LEU A 308 -17.76 12.09 -13.11
CA LEU A 308 -18.51 11.75 -11.89
C LEU A 308 -19.92 12.36 -11.90
N GLU A 309 -20.03 13.63 -12.34
CA GLU A 309 -21.29 14.36 -12.45
C GLU A 309 -22.21 13.79 -13.53
N ILE A 310 -21.69 13.60 -14.76
CA ILE A 310 -22.46 13.04 -15.88
C ILE A 310 -22.97 11.63 -15.58
N LYS A 311 -22.15 10.82 -14.90
CA LYS A 311 -22.55 9.45 -14.50
C LYS A 311 -23.36 9.40 -13.22
N ASN A 312 -23.49 10.52 -12.51
CA ASN A 312 -24.14 10.63 -11.20
C ASN A 312 -23.65 9.55 -10.20
N ILE A 313 -22.32 9.40 -10.08
CA ILE A 313 -21.68 8.45 -9.17
C ILE A 313 -20.88 9.16 -8.08
N ASN A 314 -20.98 8.64 -6.85
CA ASN A 314 -20.28 9.22 -5.69
C ASN A 314 -18.84 8.74 -5.56
N GLU A 315 -18.56 7.49 -5.94
CA GLU A 315 -17.23 6.88 -5.88
C GLU A 315 -16.84 6.34 -7.26
N LEU A 316 -15.62 6.63 -7.68
CA LEU A 316 -15.00 6.03 -8.87
C LEU A 316 -13.97 5.00 -8.45
N LYS A 317 -14.15 3.78 -8.95
CA LYS A 317 -13.20 2.68 -8.77
C LYS A 317 -12.42 2.47 -10.06
N PHE A 318 -11.11 2.39 -9.95
CA PHE A 318 -10.23 2.10 -11.07
C PHE A 318 -9.02 1.32 -10.60
N ARG A 319 -8.21 0.87 -11.56
CA ARG A 319 -7.00 0.11 -11.26
C ARG A 319 -5.74 0.84 -11.69
N SER A 320 -4.67 0.62 -10.94
CA SER A 320 -3.36 1.14 -11.30
C SER A 320 -2.29 0.07 -11.22
N LYS A 321 -1.47 0.01 -12.27
CA LYS A 321 -0.18 -0.67 -12.33
C LYS A 321 0.95 0.34 -12.46
N ILE A 322 0.76 1.57 -11.98
CA ILE A 322 1.76 2.62 -12.13
C ILE A 322 3.10 2.15 -11.52
N PHE A 323 4.16 2.25 -12.31
CA PHE A 323 5.50 1.89 -11.89
C PHE A 323 6.37 3.14 -11.90
N ILE A 324 6.75 3.60 -10.71
CA ILE A 324 7.53 4.83 -10.53
C ILE A 324 8.97 4.42 -10.22
N TYR A 325 9.88 4.85 -11.09
CA TYR A 325 11.32 4.60 -10.98
C TYR A 325 12.09 5.78 -11.64
N PRO A 326 13.41 5.88 -11.46
CA PRO A 326 14.17 7.05 -11.94
C PRO A 326 13.99 7.31 -13.43
N GLY A 327 13.76 8.58 -13.77
CA GLY A 327 13.28 9.04 -15.07
C GLY A 327 11.80 9.45 -15.06
N TYR A 328 11.05 9.09 -14.01
CA TYR A 328 9.65 9.52 -13.85
C TYR A 328 9.55 11.02 -13.54
N SER A 329 8.59 11.69 -14.17
CA SER A 329 8.25 13.10 -13.92
C SER A 329 6.98 13.18 -13.08
N PHE A 330 7.12 13.56 -11.81
CA PHE A 330 5.98 13.73 -10.90
C PHE A 330 5.12 14.92 -11.33
N ARG A 331 3.81 14.74 -11.22
CA ARG A 331 2.82 15.72 -11.68
C ARG A 331 1.94 16.26 -10.57
N VAL A 332 1.86 15.53 -9.45
CA VAL A 332 0.90 15.82 -8.39
C VAL A 332 1.59 15.95 -7.05
N CYS A 333 2.45 15.01 -6.67
CA CYS A 333 3.01 14.98 -5.32
C CYS A 333 4.26 15.88 -5.18
N ASP A 334 4.27 16.73 -4.15
CA ASP A 334 5.38 17.65 -3.85
C ASP A 334 6.20 17.22 -2.62
N GLN A 335 5.56 16.61 -1.62
CA GLN A 335 6.25 15.98 -0.49
C GLN A 335 5.73 14.58 -0.21
N LEU A 336 6.61 13.73 0.30
CA LEU A 336 6.31 12.34 0.65
C LEU A 336 6.75 12.07 2.09
N ILE A 337 5.80 11.65 2.93
CA ILE A 337 6.10 11.00 4.21
C ILE A 337 6.12 9.49 3.97
N THR A 338 7.19 8.80 4.33
CA THR A 338 7.31 7.35 4.13
C THR A 338 8.26 6.70 5.12
N ASN A 339 8.23 5.36 5.22
CA ASN A 339 9.26 4.59 5.92
C ASN A 339 10.53 4.41 5.06
N PHE A 340 11.57 3.83 5.64
CA PHE A 340 12.72 3.30 4.89
C PHE A 340 12.42 1.91 4.32
N HIS A 341 12.84 1.65 3.08
CA HIS A 341 12.39 0.50 2.29
C HIS A 341 13.51 -0.46 1.92
N TYR A 342 13.20 -1.74 1.74
CA TYR A 342 14.16 -2.76 1.33
C TYR A 342 15.01 -2.35 0.10
N PRO A 343 16.31 -2.72 0.06
CA PRO A 343 17.11 -2.65 -1.17
C PRO A 343 16.46 -3.44 -2.31
N LYS A 344 16.71 -3.02 -3.54
CA LYS A 344 16.18 -3.67 -4.77
C LYS A 344 14.65 -3.85 -4.79
N SER A 345 13.91 -3.00 -4.08
CA SER A 345 12.45 -2.97 -4.07
C SER A 345 11.88 -1.95 -5.04
N THR A 346 10.61 -2.10 -5.42
CA THR A 346 9.88 -1.06 -6.19
C THR A 346 9.77 0.24 -5.42
N LEU A 347 9.75 0.18 -4.08
CA LEU A 347 9.64 1.36 -3.23
C LEU A 347 10.95 2.16 -3.22
N ILE A 348 12.12 1.52 -3.15
CA ILE A 348 13.40 2.27 -3.23
C ILE A 348 13.58 2.93 -4.61
N LEU A 349 13.09 2.31 -5.69
CA LEU A 349 13.05 2.95 -7.01
C LEU A 349 12.18 4.20 -7.03
N LEU A 350 11.01 4.16 -6.39
CA LEU A 350 10.12 5.31 -6.25
C LEU A 350 10.80 6.43 -5.47
N ILE A 351 11.48 6.13 -4.36
CA ILE A 351 12.25 7.14 -3.60
C ILE A 351 13.35 7.73 -4.46
N ALA A 352 14.14 6.89 -5.13
CA ALA A 352 15.20 7.37 -6.03
C ALA A 352 14.66 8.24 -7.17
N ALA A 353 13.44 7.99 -7.65
CA ALA A 353 12.79 8.85 -8.64
C ALA A 353 12.44 10.22 -8.06
N PHE A 354 11.93 10.24 -6.82
CA PHE A 354 11.41 11.42 -6.13
C PHE A 354 12.49 12.42 -5.71
N ILE A 355 13.62 11.92 -5.20
CA ILE A 355 14.72 12.76 -4.67
C ILE A 355 16.03 12.65 -5.47
N GLY A 356 16.08 11.83 -6.53
CA GLY A 356 17.31 11.60 -7.29
C GLY A 356 18.32 10.72 -6.54
N ASP A 357 19.61 10.79 -6.93
CA ASP A 357 20.67 9.93 -6.37
C ASP A 357 20.93 10.18 -4.85
N ASP A 358 20.39 11.26 -4.27
CA ASP A 358 20.51 11.59 -2.85
C ASP A 358 19.81 10.58 -1.92
N TRP A 359 18.99 9.66 -2.46
CA TRP A 359 18.46 8.54 -1.66
C TRP A 359 19.58 7.74 -0.98
N LYS A 360 20.76 7.61 -1.61
CA LYS A 360 21.92 6.93 -1.01
C LYS A 360 22.42 7.66 0.23
N LYS A 361 22.50 9.00 0.16
CA LYS A 361 22.91 9.87 1.26
C LYS A 361 21.95 9.71 2.44
N ILE A 362 20.63 9.73 2.16
CA ILE A 362 19.59 9.58 3.17
C ILE A 362 19.67 8.22 3.86
N TYR A 363 19.78 7.13 3.09
CA TYR A 363 19.82 5.79 3.65
C TYR A 363 21.12 5.50 4.40
N LYS A 364 22.26 6.07 3.95
CA LYS A 364 23.53 6.04 4.69
C LYS A 364 23.40 6.76 6.04
N PHE A 365 22.89 8.00 6.03
CA PHE A 365 22.65 8.76 7.26
C PHE A 365 21.74 8.01 8.23
N ALA A 366 20.65 7.42 7.73
CA ALA A 366 19.71 6.65 8.54
C ALA A 366 20.40 5.46 9.22
N LYS A 367 21.25 4.71 8.50
CA LYS A 367 22.05 3.62 9.10
C LYS A 367 23.00 4.11 10.17
N GLU A 368 23.76 5.16 9.88
CA GLU A 368 24.76 5.74 10.80
C GLU A 368 24.10 6.27 12.08
N ASN A 369 22.89 6.82 11.98
CA ASN A 369 22.12 7.38 13.08
C ASN A 369 21.11 6.38 13.69
N LYS A 370 21.30 5.08 13.45
CA LYS A 370 20.54 3.98 14.07
C LYS A 370 19.01 4.09 13.87
N TYR A 371 18.59 4.53 12.69
CA TYR A 371 17.18 4.46 12.30
C TYR A 371 16.74 3.01 12.13
N ARG A 372 15.47 2.76 12.46
CA ARG A 372 14.78 1.50 12.25
C ARG A 372 14.11 1.53 10.88
N PHE A 373 14.09 0.41 10.18
CA PHE A 373 13.64 0.32 8.78
C PHE A 373 12.30 -0.43 8.67
N LEU A 374 11.66 -0.29 7.50
CA LEU A 374 10.44 -1.01 7.10
C LEU A 374 9.20 -0.61 7.91
N SER A 375 8.20 -1.50 7.96
CA SER A 375 6.84 -1.20 8.44
C SER A 375 6.74 -0.59 9.82
N TYR A 376 7.49 -1.13 10.77
CA TYR A 376 7.49 -0.68 12.17
C TYR A 376 8.72 0.16 12.52
N GLY A 377 9.50 0.52 11.51
CA GLY A 377 10.69 1.33 11.65
C GLY A 377 10.36 2.80 11.89
N ASP A 378 11.31 3.65 11.54
CA ASP A 378 11.20 5.09 11.56
C ASP A 378 10.73 5.63 10.19
N SER A 379 10.62 6.94 10.09
CA SER A 379 10.04 7.62 8.93
C SER A 379 10.95 8.70 8.36
N SER A 380 10.60 9.16 7.16
CA SER A 380 11.23 10.28 6.49
C SER A 380 10.19 11.17 5.84
N LEU A 381 10.39 12.49 5.91
CA LEU A 381 9.70 13.51 5.11
C LEU A 381 10.65 13.96 4.00
N LEU A 382 10.26 13.69 2.76
CA LEU A 382 11.05 13.98 1.57
C LEU A 382 10.37 15.07 0.76
N PHE A 383 11.15 15.98 0.21
CA PHE A 383 10.70 17.01 -0.71
C PHE A 383 11.13 16.65 -2.14
N ARG A 384 10.21 16.78 -3.10
CA ARG A 384 10.49 16.52 -4.51
C ARG A 384 11.65 17.39 -4.99
N ARG A 385 12.58 16.78 -5.74
CA ARG A 385 13.73 17.46 -6.35
C ARG A 385 13.37 18.49 -7.42
#